data_AF-A0A258EGT8-F1
#
_entry.id   AF-A0A258EGT8-F1
#
_cell.length_a   1.000
_cell.length_b   1.000
_cell.length_c   1.000
_cell.angle_alpha   90.00
_cell.angle_beta   90.00
_cell.angle_gamma   90.00
#
_symmetry.space_group_name_H-M   'P 1'
#
loop_
_entity.id
_entity.type
_entity.pdbx_description
1 polymer ?
#
loop_
_entity_poly.entity_id
_entity_poly.type
_entity_poly.pdbx_seq_one_letter_code
_entity_poly.pdbx_strand_id
1 'polypeptide(L)'
;MFYPVEAPDGTLVYPIAPEGYESRWVCGKDTYQKLLSDGMIEWRQVTKSDGLRWQVYQKHYVSEAGRETSDLWAGISGNKMGTKEVSGLFDRVKVFDHPKPTEVLSRVIQLSTDPVSSEIVMDFFAGSGSTAHALMLQNAKDGGNRIFISVQLDEHLSEGAEGKKLGFSTIAEISKERIRRAGAKILEP
;
A
#
# COMPACT_ATOMS: atom_id res chain seq x y z
N MET A 1 19.34 -24.59 0.06
CA MET A 1 20.55 -24.09 0.72
C MET A 1 20.57 -24.64 2.13
N PHE A 2 21.16 -25.83 2.30
CA PHE A 2 21.23 -26.54 3.58
C PHE A 2 22.71 -26.73 3.91
N TYR A 3 23.22 -25.95 4.86
CA TYR A 3 24.61 -25.99 5.31
C TYR A 3 24.67 -25.52 6.77
N PRO A 4 25.63 -25.96 7.57
CA PRO A 4 25.76 -25.47 8.94
C PRO A 4 26.31 -24.05 8.96
N VAL A 5 25.85 -23.26 9.93
CA VAL A 5 26.45 -21.98 10.33
C VAL A 5 26.93 -22.09 11.78
N GLU A 6 28.09 -21.52 12.08
CA GLU A 6 28.74 -21.67 13.38
C GLU A 6 28.31 -20.54 14.33
N ALA A 7 27.78 -20.91 15.50
CA ALA A 7 27.42 -20.00 16.57
C ALA A 7 28.65 -19.55 17.36
N PRO A 8 28.56 -18.50 18.23
CA PRO A 8 29.71 -17.96 18.94
C PRO A 8 30.47 -18.94 19.86
N ASP A 9 29.83 -20.04 20.27
CA ASP A 9 30.42 -21.10 21.08
C ASP A 9 30.92 -22.30 20.25
N GLY A 10 30.93 -22.19 18.92
CA GLY A 10 31.32 -23.26 18.00
C GLY A 10 30.19 -24.23 17.63
N THR A 11 28.97 -24.05 18.16
CA THR A 11 27.84 -24.92 17.83
C THR A 11 27.45 -24.77 16.36
N LEU A 12 27.32 -25.89 15.64
CA LEU A 12 26.82 -25.90 14.27
C LEU A 12 25.30 -25.88 14.25
N VAL A 13 24.72 -24.83 13.67
CA VAL A 13 23.28 -24.64 13.53
C VAL A 13 22.85 -24.90 12.09
N TYR A 14 21.83 -25.73 11.92
CA TYR A 14 21.23 -26.08 10.62
C TYR A 14 19.86 -25.42 10.46
N PRO A 15 19.39 -25.17 9.22
CA PRO A 15 18.09 -24.55 8.99
C PRO A 15 16.98 -25.58 9.20
N ILE A 16 16.62 -25.85 10.45
CA ILE A 16 15.53 -26.76 10.81
C ILE A 16 14.28 -25.92 11.14
N ALA A 17 13.17 -26.24 10.49
CA ALA A 17 11.89 -25.58 10.74
C ALA A 17 11.38 -25.86 12.17
N PRO A 18 10.50 -25.01 12.74
CA PRO A 18 9.91 -25.26 14.06
C PRO A 18 9.22 -26.63 14.20
N GLU A 19 8.73 -27.18 13.09
CA GLU A 19 8.05 -28.48 13.00
C GLU A 19 9.02 -29.68 12.84
N GLY A 20 10.34 -29.43 12.80
CA GLY A 20 11.37 -30.46 12.82
C GLY A 20 11.86 -30.97 11.46
N TYR A 21 11.32 -30.48 10.35
CA TYR A 21 11.79 -30.85 9.01
C TYR A 21 12.94 -29.94 8.53
N GLU A 22 13.74 -30.46 7.58
CA GLU A 22 14.82 -29.71 6.93
C GLU A 22 14.26 -28.54 6.11
N SER A 23 14.72 -27.33 6.43
CA SER A 23 14.40 -26.11 5.70
C SER A 23 15.63 -25.62 4.93
N ARG A 24 15.62 -24.37 4.50
CA ARG A 24 16.70 -23.75 3.73
C ARG A 24 16.99 -22.38 4.30
N TRP A 25 18.27 -22.01 4.33
CA TRP A 25 18.66 -20.63 4.56
C TRP A 25 18.12 -19.73 3.43
N VAL A 26 17.89 -18.46 3.75
CA VAL A 26 17.46 -17.44 2.78
C VAL A 26 18.55 -17.17 1.73
N CYS A 27 19.82 -17.29 2.12
CA CYS A 27 20.97 -17.01 1.25
C CYS A 27 22.01 -18.14 1.21
N GLY A 28 22.87 -18.10 0.19
CA GLY A 28 23.94 -19.08 -0.02
C GLY A 28 25.09 -18.89 0.98
N LYS A 29 25.96 -19.90 1.09
CA LYS A 29 27.08 -19.89 2.03
C LYS A 29 27.99 -18.68 1.83
N ASP A 30 28.28 -18.33 0.58
CA ASP A 30 29.14 -17.18 0.25
C ASP A 30 28.49 -15.85 0.67
N THR A 31 27.19 -15.69 0.43
CA THR A 31 26.43 -14.52 0.88
C THR A 31 26.39 -14.44 2.40
N TYR A 32 26.20 -15.57 3.09
CA TYR A 32 26.25 -15.61 4.55
C TYR A 32 27.61 -15.17 5.09
N GLN A 33 28.71 -15.65 4.50
CA GLN A 33 30.06 -15.25 4.92
C GLN A 33 30.28 -13.74 4.73
N LYS A 34 29.79 -13.18 3.63
CA LYS A 34 29.81 -11.73 3.41
C LYS A 34 28.98 -10.97 4.45
N LEU A 35 27.75 -11.40 4.73
CA LEU A 35 26.91 -10.78 5.77
C LEU A 35 27.56 -10.87 7.15
N LEU A 36 28.25 -11.97 7.45
CA LEU A 36 28.97 -12.16 8.70
C LEU A 36 30.16 -11.18 8.79
N SER A 37 30.97 -11.06 7.73
CA SER A 37 32.10 -10.10 7.69
C SER A 37 31.63 -8.65 7.79
N ASP A 38 30.47 -8.34 7.21
CA ASP A 38 29.88 -7.00 7.21
C ASP A 38 29.18 -6.68 8.56
N GLY A 39 29.22 -7.58 9.55
CA GLY A 39 28.60 -7.40 10.86
C GLY A 39 27.07 -7.42 10.83
N MET A 40 26.48 -7.96 9.75
CA MET A 40 25.04 -8.03 9.48
C MET A 40 24.37 -9.26 10.06
N ILE A 41 25.11 -10.13 10.75
CA ILE A 41 24.57 -11.30 11.45
C ILE A 41 24.54 -11.04 12.95
N GLU A 42 23.44 -11.43 13.59
CA GLU A 42 23.27 -11.40 15.04
C GLU A 42 22.89 -12.79 15.55
N TRP A 43 23.61 -13.25 16.57
CA TRP A 43 23.32 -14.51 17.25
C TRP A 43 22.65 -14.23 18.59
N ARG A 44 21.54 -14.92 18.86
CA ARG A 44 20.85 -14.86 20.15
C ARG A 44 20.56 -16.25 20.66
N GLN A 45 20.69 -16.44 21.98
CA GLN A 45 20.18 -17.62 22.64
C GLN A 45 18.68 -17.45 22.87
N VAL A 46 17.89 -18.41 22.41
CA VAL A 46 16.43 -18.44 22.57
C VAL A 46 16.03 -19.69 23.32
N THR A 47 15.13 -19.53 24.29
CA THR A 47 14.52 -20.65 25.02
C THR A 47 13.35 -21.19 24.20
N LYS A 48 13.39 -22.47 23.87
CA LYS A 48 12.31 -23.23 23.23
C LYS A 48 11.89 -24.38 24.14
N SER A 49 10.86 -25.12 23.75
CA SER A 49 10.31 -26.24 24.53
C SER A 49 11.33 -27.35 24.80
N ASP A 50 12.36 -27.46 23.97
CA ASP A 50 13.46 -28.42 24.01
C ASP A 50 14.73 -27.89 24.71
N GLY A 51 14.73 -26.62 25.16
CA GLY A 51 15.85 -26.02 25.89
C GLY A 51 16.37 -24.72 25.27
N LEU A 52 17.58 -24.32 25.68
CA LEU A 52 18.25 -23.13 25.18
C LEU A 52 19.00 -23.46 23.88
N ARG A 53 18.78 -22.68 22.82
CA ARG A 53 19.47 -22.88 21.54
C ARG A 53 19.90 -21.57 20.90
N TRP A 54 20.93 -21.62 20.08
CA TRP A 54 21.32 -20.49 19.24
C TRP A 54 20.36 -20.30 18.08
N GLN A 55 20.00 -19.04 17.83
CA GLN A 55 19.26 -18.62 16.65
C GLN A 55 20.00 -17.48 15.97
N VAL A 56 20.16 -17.62 14.65
CA VAL A 56 20.79 -16.63 13.78
C VAL A 56 19.73 -15.67 13.23
N TYR A 57 20.05 -14.38 13.25
CA TYR A 57 19.24 -13.33 12.66
C TYR A 57 20.09 -12.51 11.70
N GLN A 58 19.48 -12.07 10.60
CA GLN A 58 20.06 -11.04 9.74
C GLN A 58 19.58 -9.67 10.23
N LYS A 59 20.51 -8.74 10.42
CA LYS A 59 20.20 -7.35 10.74
C LYS A 59 19.66 -6.65 9.50
N HIS A 60 18.58 -5.92 9.65
CA HIS A 60 18.05 -5.03 8.63
C HIS A 60 17.97 -3.63 9.23
N TYR A 61 18.85 -2.74 8.77
CA TYR A 61 18.80 -1.34 9.15
C TYR A 61 17.79 -0.61 8.27
N VAL A 62 17.05 0.32 8.87
CA VAL A 62 16.20 1.23 8.10
C VAL A 62 17.13 2.10 7.27
N SER A 63 17.11 1.92 5.95
CA SER A 63 17.75 2.85 5.02
C SER A 63 16.88 4.10 4.86
N GLU A 64 17.43 5.21 4.36
CA GLU A 64 16.63 6.37 3.96
C GLU A 64 15.55 6.00 2.93
N ALA A 65 15.79 4.97 2.12
CA ALA A 65 14.84 4.43 1.14
C ALA A 65 13.68 3.62 1.78
N GLY A 66 13.65 3.46 3.11
CA GLY A 66 12.61 2.72 3.81
C GLY A 66 12.70 1.20 3.60
N ARG A 67 11.55 0.52 3.64
CA ARG A 67 11.42 -0.93 3.44
C ARG A 67 10.63 -1.19 2.16
N GLU A 68 11.06 -2.17 1.38
CA GLU A 68 10.29 -2.67 0.23
C GLU A 68 8.87 -3.06 0.66
N THR A 69 7.87 -2.63 -0.10
CA THR A 69 6.48 -2.98 0.18
C THR A 69 6.23 -4.45 -0.12
N SER A 70 5.41 -5.10 0.71
CA SER A 70 4.88 -6.42 0.44
C SER A 70 4.07 -6.42 -0.87
N ASP A 71 4.17 -7.51 -1.62
CA ASP A 71 3.30 -7.83 -2.77
C ASP A 71 1.86 -8.09 -2.32
N LEU A 72 1.69 -8.72 -1.15
CA LEU A 72 0.38 -8.90 -0.53
C LEU A 72 -0.12 -7.60 0.12
N TRP A 73 -1.21 -7.06 -0.41
CA TRP A 73 -1.89 -5.88 0.12
C TRP A 73 -2.99 -6.27 1.11
N ALA A 74 -2.58 -6.80 2.26
CA ALA A 74 -3.48 -7.17 3.34
C ALA A 74 -3.96 -5.93 4.11
N GLY A 75 -5.19 -6.00 4.65
CA GLY A 75 -5.75 -4.98 5.53
C GLY A 75 -6.26 -3.71 4.83
N ILE A 76 -6.40 -3.74 3.50
CA ILE A 76 -6.95 -2.61 2.74
C ILE A 76 -8.46 -2.75 2.57
N SER A 77 -9.16 -1.62 2.62
CA SER A 77 -10.60 -1.52 2.37
C SER A 77 -11.03 -2.17 1.06
N GLY A 78 -12.01 -3.06 1.13
CA GLY A 78 -12.63 -3.69 -0.04
C GLY A 78 -13.62 -2.77 -0.79
N ASN A 79 -14.17 -3.29 -1.89
CA ASN A 79 -15.06 -2.55 -2.80
C ASN A 79 -16.24 -1.83 -2.12
N LYS A 80 -16.78 -2.39 -1.02
CA LYS A 80 -17.87 -1.78 -0.24
C LYS A 80 -17.52 -0.39 0.28
N MET A 81 -16.25 -0.13 0.57
CA MET A 81 -15.79 1.18 1.06
C MET A 81 -15.81 2.23 -0.03
N GLY A 82 -15.39 1.89 -1.25
CA GLY A 82 -15.49 2.83 -2.38
C GLY A 82 -16.93 3.33 -2.59
N THR A 83 -17.91 2.42 -2.54
CA THR A 83 -19.33 2.81 -2.68
C THR A 83 -19.79 3.72 -1.53
N LYS A 84 -19.35 3.45 -0.28
CA LYS A 84 -19.67 4.27 0.88
C LYS A 84 -19.04 5.66 0.83
N GLU A 85 -17.79 5.75 0.37
CA GLU A 85 -17.07 7.01 0.21
C GLU A 85 -17.81 7.92 -0.78
N VAL A 86 -18.18 7.37 -1.94
CA VAL A 86 -18.91 8.15 -2.95
C VAL A 86 -20.29 8.51 -2.48
N SER A 87 -21.12 7.55 -2.05
CA SER A 87 -22.48 7.89 -1.62
C SER A 87 -22.51 8.84 -0.41
N GLY A 88 -21.51 8.79 0.47
CA GLY A 88 -21.34 9.73 1.56
C GLY A 88 -21.10 11.18 1.12
N LEU A 89 -20.63 11.42 -0.10
CA LEU A 89 -20.48 12.75 -0.70
C LEU A 89 -21.74 13.21 -1.44
N PHE A 90 -22.66 12.30 -1.77
CA PHE A 90 -23.87 12.57 -2.55
C PHE A 90 -25.14 12.26 -1.77
N ASP A 91 -25.19 12.63 -0.48
CA ASP A 91 -26.40 12.50 0.35
C ASP A 91 -26.99 11.08 0.37
N ARG A 92 -26.10 10.07 0.41
CA ARG A 92 -26.40 8.63 0.34
C ARG A 92 -26.94 8.13 -1.00
N VAL A 93 -26.98 8.96 -2.03
CA VAL A 93 -27.33 8.55 -3.40
C VAL A 93 -26.16 7.80 -4.03
N LYS A 94 -26.45 6.62 -4.58
CA LYS A 94 -25.46 5.76 -5.24
C LYS A 94 -25.28 6.19 -6.71
N VAL A 95 -24.50 7.25 -6.92
CA VAL A 95 -24.22 7.81 -8.26
C VAL A 95 -23.21 7.01 -9.08
N PHE A 96 -22.49 6.06 -8.47
CA PHE A 96 -21.57 5.13 -9.13
C PHE A 96 -21.70 3.72 -8.54
N ASP A 97 -21.58 2.70 -9.40
CA ASP A 97 -21.69 1.30 -8.99
C ASP A 97 -20.41 0.74 -8.39
N HIS A 98 -19.27 0.99 -9.04
CA HIS A 98 -17.99 0.36 -8.72
C HIS A 98 -16.83 1.35 -8.59
N PRO A 99 -16.97 2.42 -7.77
CA PRO A 99 -15.86 3.33 -7.50
C PRO A 99 -14.72 2.58 -6.80
N LYS A 100 -13.48 2.89 -7.21
CA LYS A 100 -12.29 2.35 -6.54
C LYS A 100 -12.15 3.00 -5.15
N PRO A 101 -11.85 2.25 -4.07
CA PRO A 101 -11.62 2.81 -2.75
C PRO A 101 -10.43 3.76 -2.74
N THR A 102 -10.55 4.90 -2.06
CA THR A 102 -9.45 5.88 -1.98
C THR A 102 -8.22 5.33 -1.28
N GLU A 103 -8.38 4.50 -0.25
CA GLU A 103 -7.26 3.92 0.51
C GLU A 103 -6.26 3.15 -0.38
N VAL A 104 -6.76 2.34 -1.32
CA VAL A 104 -5.93 1.59 -2.27
C VAL A 104 -5.10 2.56 -3.10
N LEU A 105 -5.74 3.60 -3.63
CA LEU A 105 -5.10 4.56 -4.53
C LEU A 105 -4.14 5.50 -3.78
N SER A 106 -4.46 5.90 -2.54
CA SER A 106 -3.54 6.68 -1.71
C SER A 106 -2.26 5.89 -1.42
N ARG A 107 -2.36 4.57 -1.23
CA ARG A 107 -1.18 3.72 -1.09
C ARG A 107 -0.39 3.58 -2.40
N VAL A 108 -1.05 3.43 -3.54
CA VAL A 108 -0.37 3.48 -4.86
C VAL A 108 0.42 4.78 -4.98
N ILE A 109 -0.24 5.92 -4.76
CA ILE A 109 0.37 7.26 -4.88
C ILE A 109 1.54 7.39 -3.92
N GLN A 110 1.39 7.01 -2.65
CA GLN A 110 2.47 7.04 -1.66
C GLN A 110 3.70 6.24 -2.11
N LEU A 111 3.49 5.08 -2.73
CA LEU A 111 4.59 4.20 -3.16
C LEU A 111 5.23 4.66 -4.47
N SER A 112 4.49 5.38 -5.32
CA SER A 112 4.92 5.73 -6.67
C SER A 112 5.33 7.19 -6.85
N THR A 113 5.24 8.01 -5.79
CA THR A 113 5.53 9.45 -5.88
C THR A 113 6.23 10.01 -4.66
N ASP A 114 7.04 11.05 -4.87
CA ASP A 114 7.61 11.86 -3.81
C ASP A 114 6.61 12.95 -3.36
N PRO A 115 6.41 13.17 -2.04
CA PRO A 115 5.46 14.16 -1.55
C PRO A 115 5.73 15.60 -1.97
N VAL A 116 6.99 16.04 -2.08
CA VAL A 116 7.37 17.46 -2.20
C VAL A 116 7.98 17.82 -3.55
N SER A 117 8.05 16.86 -4.48
CA SER A 117 8.59 17.04 -5.83
C SER A 117 7.61 17.62 -6.86
N SER A 118 6.36 17.93 -6.47
CA SER A 118 5.29 18.39 -7.37
C SER A 118 5.02 17.45 -8.55
N GLU A 119 5.14 16.14 -8.32
CA GLU A 119 4.88 15.12 -9.33
C GLU A 119 3.43 15.10 -9.80
N ILE A 120 3.26 14.71 -11.07
CA ILE A 120 1.95 14.66 -11.74
C ILE A 120 1.44 13.21 -11.77
N VAL A 121 0.27 12.99 -11.19
CA VAL A 121 -0.48 11.74 -11.31
C VAL A 121 -1.62 11.92 -12.31
N MET A 122 -1.54 11.21 -13.43
CA MET A 122 -2.55 11.25 -14.48
C MET A 122 -3.45 10.02 -14.45
N ASP A 123 -4.76 10.23 -14.51
CA ASP A 123 -5.76 9.19 -14.69
C ASP A 123 -6.63 9.53 -15.90
N PHE A 124 -6.45 8.81 -17.00
CA PHE A 124 -7.19 9.02 -18.24
C PHE A 124 -8.49 8.20 -18.36
N PHE A 125 -8.85 7.49 -17.28
CA PHE A 125 -10.13 6.80 -17.11
C PHE A 125 -10.70 7.15 -15.73
N ALA A 126 -10.83 8.45 -15.45
CA ALA A 126 -11.10 8.94 -14.10
C ALA A 126 -12.36 8.33 -13.49
N GLY A 127 -13.39 8.04 -14.30
CA GLY A 127 -14.64 7.44 -13.89
C GLY A 127 -15.24 8.23 -12.73
N SER A 128 -15.30 7.59 -11.57
CA SER A 128 -15.78 8.24 -10.34
C SER A 128 -14.85 9.30 -9.74
N GLY A 129 -13.68 9.60 -10.29
CA GLY A 129 -12.75 10.59 -9.73
C GLY A 129 -11.99 10.11 -8.48
N SER A 130 -11.84 8.79 -8.32
CA SER A 130 -11.20 8.22 -7.12
C SER A 130 -9.72 8.59 -7.00
N THR A 131 -8.98 8.65 -8.11
CA THR A 131 -7.54 8.99 -8.11
C THR A 131 -7.29 10.41 -7.63
N ALA A 132 -8.06 11.38 -8.13
CA ALA A 132 -8.00 12.77 -7.67
C ALA A 132 -8.33 12.90 -6.18
N HIS A 133 -9.39 12.23 -5.71
CA HIS A 133 -9.74 12.22 -4.28
C HIS A 133 -8.60 11.62 -3.43
N ALA A 134 -8.08 10.47 -3.83
CA ALA A 134 -6.99 9.80 -3.11
C ALA A 134 -5.70 10.63 -3.05
N LEU A 135 -5.38 11.37 -4.13
CA LEU A 135 -4.23 12.27 -4.16
C LEU A 135 -4.40 13.45 -3.22
N MET A 136 -5.58 14.08 -3.20
CA MET A 136 -5.88 15.18 -2.27
C MET A 136 -5.78 14.72 -0.80
N LEU A 137 -6.30 13.52 -0.48
CA LEU A 137 -6.15 12.92 0.84
C LEU A 137 -4.70 12.66 1.20
N GLN A 138 -3.92 12.14 0.24
CA GLN A 138 -2.51 11.82 0.47
C GLN A 138 -1.69 13.09 0.72
N ASN A 139 -1.88 14.15 -0.09
CA ASN A 139 -1.24 15.45 0.13
C ASN A 139 -1.63 16.06 1.48
N ALA A 140 -2.91 16.00 1.87
CA ALA A 140 -3.33 16.50 3.18
C ALA A 140 -2.69 15.71 4.34
N LYS A 141 -2.47 14.40 4.15
CA LYS A 141 -1.89 13.51 5.15
C LYS A 141 -0.37 13.69 5.32
N ASP A 142 0.37 13.84 4.22
CA ASP A 142 1.84 13.88 4.25
C ASP A 142 2.44 15.27 3.95
N GLY A 143 1.59 16.30 3.86
CA GLY A 143 2.01 17.68 3.55
C GLY A 143 2.51 17.84 2.10
N GLY A 144 2.16 16.91 1.21
CA GLY A 144 2.64 16.90 -0.16
C GLY A 144 2.01 17.95 -1.08
N ASN A 145 2.66 18.17 -2.21
CA ASN A 145 2.29 19.14 -3.26
C ASN A 145 2.07 18.46 -4.63
N ARG A 146 1.75 17.16 -4.64
CA ARG A 146 1.47 16.41 -5.87
C ARG A 146 0.30 17.03 -6.64
N ILE A 147 0.31 16.90 -7.96
CA ILE A 147 -0.70 17.43 -8.87
C ILE A 147 -1.43 16.26 -9.53
N PHE A 148 -2.75 16.36 -9.70
CA PHE A 148 -3.50 15.37 -10.48
C PHE A 148 -3.99 15.94 -11.80
N ILE A 149 -4.03 15.10 -12.83
CA ILE A 149 -4.76 15.34 -14.08
C ILE A 149 -5.75 14.21 -14.29
N SER A 150 -7.04 14.53 -14.41
CA SER A 150 -8.10 13.55 -14.62
C SER A 150 -8.78 13.78 -15.96
N VAL A 151 -8.84 12.76 -16.81
CA VAL A 151 -9.58 12.77 -18.08
C VAL A 151 -10.76 11.83 -17.95
N GLN A 152 -11.94 12.33 -18.33
CA GLN A 152 -13.18 11.57 -18.37
C GLN A 152 -13.94 11.96 -19.63
N LEU A 153 -14.34 10.95 -20.41
CA LEU A 153 -15.22 11.16 -21.55
C LEU A 153 -16.58 11.68 -21.06
N ASP A 154 -17.18 12.58 -21.83
CA ASP A 154 -18.49 13.16 -21.56
C ASP A 154 -19.63 12.19 -21.95
N GLU A 155 -19.60 10.99 -21.37
CA GLU A 155 -20.57 9.93 -21.63
C GLU A 155 -21.88 10.22 -20.90
N HIS A 156 -22.99 10.20 -21.64
CA HIS A 156 -24.32 10.39 -21.07
C HIS A 156 -24.71 9.27 -20.11
N LEU A 157 -25.38 9.64 -19.03
CA LEU A 157 -25.92 8.69 -18.08
C LEU A 157 -27.09 7.91 -18.70
N SER A 158 -27.21 6.63 -18.33
CA SER A 158 -28.36 5.79 -18.68
C SER A 158 -29.66 6.36 -18.06
N GLU A 159 -30.82 6.03 -18.65
CA GLU A 159 -32.13 6.55 -18.20
C GLU A 159 -32.45 6.27 -16.73
N GLY A 160 -32.03 5.12 -16.20
CA GLY A 160 -32.24 4.73 -14.81
C GLY A 160 -31.15 5.18 -13.83
N ALA A 161 -30.15 5.95 -14.27
CA ALA A 161 -29.04 6.34 -13.41
C ALA A 161 -29.48 7.30 -12.30
N GLU A 162 -29.16 6.96 -11.05
CA GLU A 162 -29.49 7.79 -9.87
C GLU A 162 -28.89 9.20 -9.95
N GLY A 163 -27.74 9.36 -10.63
CA GLY A 163 -27.12 10.67 -10.86
C GLY A 163 -28.03 11.67 -11.60
N LYS A 164 -28.95 11.19 -12.44
CA LYS A 164 -29.93 12.06 -13.12
C LYS A 164 -30.89 12.74 -12.16
N LYS A 165 -31.24 12.08 -11.04
CA LYS A 165 -32.11 12.66 -10.00
C LYS A 165 -31.45 13.84 -9.29
N LEU A 166 -30.12 13.91 -9.33
CA LEU A 166 -29.32 15.02 -8.80
C LEU A 166 -29.03 16.10 -9.85
N GLY A 167 -29.60 15.98 -11.06
CA GLY A 167 -29.42 16.95 -12.14
C GLY A 167 -28.18 16.74 -13.01
N PHE A 168 -27.45 15.63 -12.83
CA PHE A 168 -26.31 15.32 -13.71
C PHE A 168 -26.77 14.64 -15.01
N SER A 169 -26.12 15.00 -16.10
CA SER A 169 -26.37 14.48 -17.45
C SER A 169 -25.29 13.50 -17.90
N THR A 170 -24.06 13.65 -17.41
CA THR A 170 -22.90 12.83 -17.85
C THR A 170 -22.06 12.30 -16.69
N ILE A 171 -21.27 11.26 -16.97
CA ILE A 171 -20.31 10.69 -16.02
C ILE A 171 -19.27 11.75 -15.63
N ALA A 172 -18.83 12.59 -16.58
CA ALA A 172 -17.85 13.64 -16.36
C ALA A 172 -18.35 14.69 -15.34
N GLU A 173 -19.63 15.04 -15.35
CA GLU A 173 -20.22 15.96 -14.38
C GLU A 173 -20.19 15.38 -12.96
N ILE A 174 -20.59 14.12 -12.78
CA ILE A 174 -20.55 13.46 -11.46
C ILE A 174 -19.09 13.35 -10.98
N SER A 175 -18.15 13.03 -11.88
CA SER A 175 -16.72 12.96 -11.58
C SER A 175 -16.17 14.29 -11.08
N LYS A 176 -16.43 15.38 -11.82
CA LYS A 176 -16.05 16.76 -11.43
C LYS A 176 -16.66 17.13 -10.08
N GLU A 177 -17.93 16.82 -9.89
CA GLU A 177 -18.63 17.15 -8.65
C GLU A 177 -18.08 16.37 -7.45
N ARG A 178 -17.78 15.07 -7.62
CA ARG A 178 -17.11 14.29 -6.57
C ARG A 178 -15.80 14.94 -6.16
N ILE A 179 -14.98 15.35 -7.11
CA ILE A 179 -13.68 15.98 -6.84
C ILE A 179 -13.88 17.28 -6.04
N ARG A 180 -14.84 18.12 -6.40
CA ARG A 180 -15.16 19.34 -5.63
C ARG A 180 -15.59 19.05 -4.20
N ARG A 181 -16.54 18.13 -4.02
CA ARG A 181 -17.07 17.77 -2.69
C ARG A 181 -15.99 17.12 -1.82
N ALA A 182 -15.17 16.25 -2.40
CA ALA A 182 -14.04 15.64 -1.73
C ALA A 182 -13.02 16.70 -1.28
N GLY A 183 -12.64 17.61 -2.17
CA GLY A 183 -11.72 18.71 -1.85
C GLY A 183 -12.26 19.61 -0.74
N ALA A 184 -13.54 20.01 -0.82
CA ALA A 184 -14.20 20.79 0.24
C ALA A 184 -14.16 20.08 1.59
N LYS A 185 -14.50 18.78 1.61
CA LYS A 185 -14.51 17.97 2.83
C LYS A 185 -13.12 17.81 3.46
N ILE A 186 -12.06 17.75 2.66
CA ILE A 186 -10.68 17.64 3.15
C ILE A 186 -10.23 18.94 3.84
N LEU A 187 -10.79 20.08 3.45
CA LEU A 187 -10.50 21.38 4.05
C LEU A 187 -11.33 21.66 5.31
N GLU A 188 -12.30 20.81 5.64
CA GLU A 188 -13.05 20.94 6.89
C GLU A 188 -12.13 20.62 8.09
N PRO A 189 -12.16 21.45 9.15
CA PRO A 189 -11.28 21.33 10.31
C PRO A 189 -11.61 20.14 11.23
#